data_AF-A0A496T1Z9-F1
#
_entry.id   AF-A0A496T1Z9-F1
#
_cell.length_a   1.000
_cell.length_b   1.000
_cell.length_c   1.000
_cell.angle_alpha   90.00
_cell.angle_beta   90.00
_cell.angle_gamma   90.00
#
_symmetry.space_group_name_H-M   'P 1'
#
loop_
_entity.id
_entity.type
_entity.pdbx_description
1 polymer ?
#
loop_
_entity_poly.entity_id
_entity_poly.type
_entity_poly.pdbx_seq_one_letter_code
_entity_poly.pdbx_strand_id
1 'polypeptide(L)'
;MALISKLFSKDWKPTIRTKLTAIFTLLIGVISVFIFTFFPARLENQATEAVIAKAQTIAEMMAYSISPALFFEDSENIENVFKSAKQNKDLVYIVLVDNSGKTVAAFNKDQAEQANFVRAENNNHISEDGMIYNTMTPVLHNNYKVGELYLGLSLKKLRAEIRKSRTTIAFVSLIIFVFGMISVFGIGTVITRPLSQMAKTVERISRGDLTQRAVVCSRDEVGQLATSFNRMVDHLESTYCELENVNRSLEKRVKDRTKELRQEINERRRAEEALRASEQKYRTMIEQSNDMIWTLDTEGNFTYFNKRTEEFSGHRFEDWQGKPFAAFIVEKDLSLAMEVFQKTLNGEP
;
A
#
# COMPACT_ATOMS: atom_id res chain seq x y z
N MET A 1 -4.31 -28.89 8.67
CA MET A 1 -3.57 -29.29 7.44
C MET A 1 -4.05 -28.59 6.16
N ALA A 2 -5.36 -28.47 5.89
CA ALA A 2 -5.86 -27.83 4.65
C ALA A 2 -5.48 -26.34 4.45
N LEU A 3 -5.22 -25.60 5.53
CA LEU A 3 -4.74 -24.22 5.47
C LEU A 3 -3.26 -24.10 5.08
N ILE A 4 -2.45 -25.12 5.41
CA ILE A 4 -1.01 -25.14 5.15
C ILE A 4 -0.72 -25.57 3.70
N SER A 5 -1.52 -26.47 3.12
CA SER A 5 -1.32 -26.89 1.73
C SER A 5 -1.71 -25.82 0.72
N LYS A 6 -2.73 -25.00 1.02
CA LYS A 6 -3.04 -23.83 0.17
C LYS A 6 -1.85 -22.85 0.15
N LEU A 7 -1.11 -22.68 1.27
CA LEU A 7 -0.10 -21.61 1.52
C LEU A 7 1.04 -21.63 0.50
N PHE A 8 1.23 -22.77 -0.16
CA PHE A 8 2.27 -23.02 -1.14
C PHE A 8 1.74 -23.20 -2.58
N SER A 9 0.44 -22.95 -2.86
CA SER A 9 -0.05 -22.97 -4.25
C SER A 9 0.23 -21.65 -4.96
N LYS A 10 0.68 -21.74 -6.22
CA LYS A 10 1.13 -20.61 -7.06
C LYS A 10 0.03 -19.56 -7.33
N ASP A 11 -1.24 -19.91 -7.09
CA ASP A 11 -2.42 -19.06 -7.32
C ASP A 11 -3.01 -18.43 -6.04
N TRP A 12 -2.44 -18.67 -4.85
CA TRP A 12 -2.97 -18.03 -3.64
C TRP A 12 -2.57 -16.55 -3.59
N LYS A 13 -3.55 -15.66 -3.79
CA LYS A 13 -3.47 -14.24 -3.37
C LYS A 13 -4.10 -14.05 -1.98
N PRO A 14 -3.32 -14.16 -0.88
CA PRO A 14 -3.88 -13.98 0.46
C PRO A 14 -4.35 -12.54 0.64
N THR A 15 -5.52 -12.40 1.29
CA THR A 15 -6.06 -11.10 1.69
C THR A 15 -5.07 -10.35 2.59
N ILE A 16 -5.16 -9.01 2.60
CA ILE A 16 -4.35 -8.16 3.49
C ILE A 16 -4.45 -8.63 4.94
N ARG A 17 -5.66 -9.00 5.38
CA ARG A 17 -5.92 -9.58 6.72
C ARG A 17 -5.05 -10.80 6.99
N THR A 18 -5.11 -11.82 6.13
CA THR A 18 -4.33 -13.06 6.31
C THR A 18 -2.82 -12.81 6.33
N LYS A 19 -2.31 -11.88 5.52
CA LYS A 19 -0.89 -11.51 5.51
C LYS A 19 -0.48 -10.87 6.83
N LEU A 20 -1.22 -9.84 7.26
CA LEU A 20 -0.93 -9.12 8.50
C LEU A 20 -1.06 -10.04 9.72
N THR A 21 -2.13 -10.84 9.82
CA THR A 21 -2.29 -11.77 10.94
C THR A 21 -1.17 -12.79 10.99
N ALA A 22 -0.71 -13.31 9.85
CA ALA A 22 0.40 -14.26 9.81
C ALA A 22 1.71 -13.61 10.26
N ILE A 23 2.04 -12.42 9.76
CA ILE A 23 3.26 -11.68 10.11
C ILE A 23 3.28 -11.35 11.62
N PHE A 24 2.21 -10.79 12.15
CA PHE A 24 2.17 -10.43 13.58
C PHE A 24 2.15 -11.66 14.48
N THR A 25 1.42 -12.72 14.13
CA THR A 25 1.42 -13.97 14.91
C THR A 25 2.81 -14.60 14.91
N LEU A 26 3.51 -14.60 13.77
CA LEU A 26 4.89 -15.06 13.67
C LEU A 26 5.82 -14.23 14.56
N LEU A 27 5.74 -12.90 14.48
CA LEU A 27 6.58 -11.99 15.24
C LEU A 27 6.36 -12.16 16.76
N ILE A 28 5.11 -12.21 17.21
CA ILE A 28 4.75 -12.46 18.62
C ILE A 28 5.22 -13.84 19.06
N GLY A 29 5.09 -14.87 18.20
CA GLY A 29 5.58 -16.21 18.46
C GLY A 29 7.10 -16.26 18.63
N VAL A 30 7.86 -15.62 17.74
CA VAL A 30 9.32 -15.53 17.81
C VAL A 30 9.77 -14.83 19.09
N ILE A 31 9.15 -13.69 19.43
CA ILE A 31 9.46 -12.97 20.68
C ILE A 31 9.17 -13.85 21.91
N SER A 32 8.02 -14.53 21.92
CA SER A 32 7.63 -15.39 23.05
C SER A 32 8.57 -16.57 23.23
N VAL A 33 8.99 -17.20 22.13
CA VAL A 33 9.97 -18.30 22.13
C VAL A 33 11.34 -17.79 22.55
N PHE A 34 11.79 -16.63 22.04
CA PHE A 34 13.04 -16.01 22.45
C PHE A 34 13.08 -15.73 23.95
N ILE A 35 12.01 -15.13 24.51
CA ILE A 35 11.94 -14.86 25.95
C ILE A 35 12.01 -16.17 26.74
N PHE A 36 11.30 -17.19 26.29
CA PHE A 36 11.25 -18.49 26.95
C PHE A 36 12.61 -19.24 26.93
N THR A 37 13.39 -19.13 25.85
CA THR A 37 14.67 -19.85 25.73
C THR A 37 15.85 -19.04 26.25
N PHE A 38 15.92 -17.74 25.94
CA PHE A 38 17.08 -16.91 26.20
C PHE A 38 17.21 -16.50 27.68
N PHE A 39 16.13 -16.03 28.31
CA PHE A 39 16.20 -15.50 29.67
C PHE A 39 16.56 -16.56 30.72
N PRO A 40 15.93 -17.75 30.74
CA PRO A 40 16.30 -18.77 31.72
C PRO A 40 17.75 -19.24 31.57
N ALA A 41 18.21 -19.44 30.34
CA ALA A 41 19.58 -19.85 30.06
C ALA A 41 20.60 -18.80 30.54
N ARG A 42 20.32 -17.52 30.27
CA ARG A 42 21.16 -16.41 30.75
C ARG A 42 21.22 -16.36 32.28
N LEU A 43 20.07 -16.49 32.94
CA LEU A 43 19.97 -16.40 34.40
C LEU A 43 20.67 -17.58 35.09
N GLU A 44 20.59 -18.78 34.53
CA GLU A 44 21.30 -19.96 35.01
C GLU A 44 22.82 -19.81 34.90
N ASN A 45 23.33 -19.30 33.78
CA ASN A 45 24.77 -19.06 33.62
C ASN A 45 25.30 -18.06 34.64
N GLN A 46 24.64 -16.90 34.78
CA GLN A 46 25.06 -15.87 35.74
C GLN A 46 25.03 -16.37 37.19
N ALA A 47 24.01 -17.14 37.55
CA ALA A 47 23.86 -17.62 38.91
C ALA A 47 24.84 -18.76 39.24
N THR A 48 25.21 -19.57 38.24
CA THR A 48 26.25 -20.61 38.39
C THR A 48 27.62 -19.97 38.56
N GLU A 49 27.98 -18.97 37.75
CA GLU A 49 29.23 -18.22 37.89
C GLU A 49 29.35 -17.56 39.28
N ALA A 50 28.27 -16.97 39.79
CA ALA A 50 28.24 -16.36 41.12
C ALA A 50 28.49 -17.40 42.24
N VAL A 51 27.95 -18.61 42.12
CA VAL A 51 28.21 -19.69 43.08
C VAL A 51 29.64 -20.20 42.99
N ILE A 52 30.19 -20.35 41.77
CA ILE A 52 31.59 -20.75 41.55
C ILE A 52 32.54 -19.76 42.23
N ALA A 53 32.37 -18.46 41.96
CA ALA A 53 33.19 -17.41 42.58
C ALA A 53 33.08 -17.45 44.11
N LYS A 54 31.87 -17.61 44.65
CA LYS A 54 31.63 -17.73 46.09
C LYS A 54 32.31 -18.97 46.69
N ALA A 55 32.22 -20.13 46.02
CA ALA A 55 32.85 -21.37 46.46
C ALA A 55 34.36 -21.23 46.54
N GLN A 56 34.97 -20.65 45.51
CA GLN A 56 36.41 -20.42 45.43
C GLN A 56 36.89 -19.50 46.55
N THR A 57 36.23 -18.37 46.78
CA THR A 57 36.61 -17.44 47.87
C THR A 57 36.51 -18.10 49.25
N ILE A 58 35.46 -18.89 49.52
CA ILE A 58 35.32 -19.61 50.78
C ILE A 58 36.45 -20.64 50.94
N ALA A 59 36.73 -21.42 49.89
CA ALA A 59 37.76 -22.44 49.91
C ALA A 59 39.16 -21.85 50.11
N GLU A 60 39.49 -20.74 49.45
CA GLU A 60 40.76 -20.02 49.61
C GLU A 60 40.93 -19.45 51.03
N MET A 61 39.91 -18.79 51.57
CA MET A 61 39.94 -18.27 52.95
C MET A 61 40.13 -19.37 53.99
N MET A 62 39.47 -20.52 53.77
CA MET A 62 39.61 -21.68 54.64
C MET A 62 40.98 -22.34 54.51
N ALA A 63 41.48 -22.53 53.30
CA ALA A 63 42.81 -23.08 53.05
C ALA A 63 43.90 -22.21 53.69
N TYR A 64 43.79 -20.89 53.58
CA TYR A 64 44.71 -19.95 54.23
C TYR A 64 44.64 -20.06 55.77
N SER A 65 43.43 -20.15 56.34
CA SER A 65 43.24 -20.24 57.80
C SER A 65 43.69 -21.57 58.39
N ILE A 66 43.55 -22.67 57.65
CA ILE A 66 43.90 -24.03 58.08
C ILE A 66 45.41 -24.31 57.88
N SER A 67 46.07 -23.59 56.96
CA SER A 67 47.47 -23.84 56.58
C SER A 67 48.44 -23.97 57.76
N PRO A 68 48.50 -23.04 58.75
CA PRO A 68 49.38 -23.21 59.90
C PRO A 68 49.01 -24.42 60.76
N ALA A 69 47.71 -24.63 61.00
CA ALA A 69 47.22 -25.70 61.85
C ALA A 69 47.51 -27.09 61.25
N LEU A 70 47.39 -27.22 59.92
CA LEU A 70 47.74 -28.46 59.22
C LEU A 70 49.26 -28.74 59.25
N PHE A 71 50.09 -27.71 59.10
CA PHE A 71 51.56 -27.87 59.13
C PHE A 71 52.10 -28.26 60.51
N PHE A 72 51.50 -27.74 61.59
CA PHE A 72 51.89 -28.05 62.96
C PHE A 72 51.08 -29.19 63.60
N GLU A 73 50.26 -29.91 62.83
CA GLU A 73 49.38 -31.00 63.29
C GLU A 73 48.41 -30.60 64.43
N ASP A 74 48.01 -29.33 64.49
CA ASP A 74 47.10 -28.77 65.49
C ASP A 74 45.65 -29.07 65.13
N SER A 75 45.19 -30.26 65.54
CA SER A 75 43.82 -30.74 65.29
C SER A 75 42.74 -29.90 65.98
N GLU A 76 43.06 -29.22 67.09
CA GLU A 76 42.10 -28.39 67.83
C GLU A 76 41.76 -27.13 67.02
N ASN A 77 42.79 -26.48 66.46
CA ASN A 77 42.59 -25.30 65.64
C ASN A 77 41.87 -25.62 64.31
N ILE A 78 42.16 -26.78 63.71
CA ILE A 78 41.42 -27.28 62.52
C ILE A 78 39.93 -27.43 62.83
N GLU A 79 39.57 -28.04 63.96
CA GLU A 79 38.16 -28.21 64.35
C GLU A 79 37.48 -26.86 64.63
N ASN A 80 38.18 -25.89 65.20
CA ASN A 80 37.65 -24.53 65.43
C ASN A 80 37.32 -23.80 64.12
N VAL A 81 38.18 -23.91 63.10
CA VAL A 81 37.91 -23.36 61.76
C VAL A 81 36.72 -24.08 61.12
N PHE A 82 36.66 -25.41 61.22
CA PHE A 82 35.53 -26.19 60.70
C PHE A 82 34.22 -25.80 61.39
N LYS A 83 34.22 -25.62 62.71
CA LYS A 83 33.04 -25.17 63.47
C LYS A 83 32.52 -23.81 63.00
N SER A 84 33.41 -22.92 62.61
CA SER A 84 33.05 -21.60 62.05
C SER A 84 32.46 -21.75 60.64
N ALA A 85 33.06 -22.59 59.80
CA ALA A 85 32.57 -22.86 58.44
C ALA A 85 31.20 -23.56 58.42
N LYS A 86 30.92 -24.42 59.41
CA LYS A 86 29.60 -25.08 59.62
C LYS A 86 28.44 -24.09 59.79
N GLN A 87 28.71 -22.82 60.14
CA GLN A 87 27.66 -21.80 60.24
C GLN A 87 27.10 -21.39 58.86
N ASN A 88 27.83 -21.66 57.77
CA ASN A 88 27.37 -21.37 56.43
C ASN A 88 26.35 -22.43 55.97
N LYS A 89 25.10 -22.01 55.79
CA LYS A 89 23.98 -22.89 55.39
C LYS A 89 24.11 -23.48 53.99
N ASP A 90 24.98 -22.91 53.15
CA ASP A 90 25.23 -23.42 51.81
C ASP A 90 26.29 -24.53 51.81
N LEU A 91 27.02 -24.72 52.91
CA LEU A 91 28.06 -25.73 53.02
C LEU A 91 27.46 -27.12 53.27
N VAL A 92 27.76 -28.06 52.38
CA VAL A 92 27.30 -29.45 52.46
C VAL A 92 28.34 -30.32 53.17
N TYR A 93 29.60 -30.21 52.77
CA TYR A 93 30.71 -30.94 53.36
C TYR A 93 32.03 -30.16 53.25
N ILE A 94 32.99 -30.55 54.09
CA ILE A 94 34.40 -30.16 53.97
C ILE A 94 35.25 -31.40 54.19
N VAL A 95 36.29 -31.61 53.39
CA VAL A 95 37.27 -32.68 53.62
C VAL A 95 38.67 -32.08 53.52
N LEU A 96 39.46 -32.24 54.56
CA LEU A 96 40.87 -31.88 54.59
C LEU A 96 41.72 -33.15 54.46
N VAL A 97 42.58 -33.16 53.46
CA VAL A 97 43.47 -34.27 53.14
C VAL A 97 44.92 -33.79 53.28
N ASP A 98 45.78 -34.58 53.89
CA ASP A 98 47.22 -34.30 53.93
C ASP A 98 47.91 -34.65 52.61
N ASN A 99 49.21 -34.36 52.50
CA ASN A 99 50.00 -34.73 51.32
C ASN A 99 50.12 -36.25 51.06
N SER A 100 49.76 -37.09 52.03
CA SER A 100 49.76 -38.56 51.87
C SER A 100 48.44 -39.09 51.30
N GLY A 101 47.44 -38.22 51.10
CA GLY A 101 46.10 -38.61 50.68
C GLY A 101 45.21 -39.06 51.83
N LYS A 102 45.65 -38.92 53.08
CA LYS A 102 44.88 -39.32 54.27
C LYS A 102 44.00 -38.16 54.73
N THR A 103 42.73 -38.46 55.01
CA THR A 103 41.80 -37.49 55.60
C THR A 103 42.23 -37.12 57.02
N VAL A 104 42.56 -35.85 57.25
CA VAL A 104 42.95 -35.30 58.55
C VAL A 104 41.71 -34.86 59.33
N ALA A 105 40.78 -34.17 58.67
CA ALA A 105 39.52 -33.73 59.25
C ALA A 105 38.41 -33.70 58.17
N ALA A 106 37.17 -33.97 58.58
CA ALA A 106 36.03 -33.92 57.66
C ALA A 106 34.76 -33.47 58.37
N PHE A 107 33.94 -32.69 57.66
CA PHE A 107 32.57 -32.37 58.01
C PHE A 107 31.64 -33.03 56.98
N ASN A 108 30.67 -33.83 57.45
CA ASN A 108 29.76 -34.61 56.61
C ASN A 108 30.48 -35.49 55.58
N LYS A 109 31.46 -36.30 56.04
CA LYS A 109 32.26 -37.19 55.19
C LYS A 109 31.41 -38.11 54.30
N ASP A 110 30.32 -38.67 54.84
CA ASP A 110 29.40 -39.53 54.08
C ASP A 110 28.79 -38.81 52.87
N GLN A 111 28.45 -37.51 53.02
CA GLN A 111 27.92 -36.71 51.91
C GLN A 111 29.02 -36.35 50.91
N ALA A 112 30.26 -36.14 51.38
CA ALA A 112 31.40 -35.92 50.50
C ALA A 112 31.67 -37.15 49.63
N GLU A 113 31.65 -38.35 50.23
CA GLU A 113 31.84 -39.62 49.52
C GLU A 113 30.71 -39.87 48.52
N GLN A 114 29.44 -39.64 48.89
CA GLN A 114 28.30 -39.71 47.97
C GLN A 114 28.40 -38.70 46.81
N ALA A 115 28.94 -37.51 47.08
CA ALA A 115 29.17 -36.47 46.07
C ALA A 115 30.41 -36.75 45.20
N ASN A 116 31.15 -37.85 45.45
CA ASN A 116 32.42 -38.18 44.82
C ASN A 116 33.40 -36.98 44.84
N PHE A 117 33.68 -36.43 46.02
CA PHE A 117 34.45 -35.19 46.17
C PHE A 117 35.83 -35.18 45.48
N VAL A 118 36.47 -36.36 45.35
CA VAL A 118 37.76 -36.55 44.67
C VAL A 118 37.65 -36.26 43.16
N ARG A 119 36.46 -36.38 42.56
CA ARG A 119 36.21 -36.13 41.13
C ARG A 119 36.31 -34.66 40.72
N ALA A 120 36.37 -33.73 41.68
CA ALA A 120 36.67 -32.32 41.43
C ALA A 120 38.03 -32.11 40.76
N GLU A 121 38.95 -33.07 40.89
CA GLU A 121 40.28 -33.07 40.24
C GLU A 121 40.19 -33.27 38.70
N ASN A 122 39.07 -33.82 38.19
CA ASN A 122 38.87 -34.15 36.77
C ASN A 122 37.98 -33.14 36.02
N ASN A 123 38.02 -31.85 36.37
CA ASN A 123 37.19 -30.77 35.80
C ASN A 123 35.66 -30.93 35.96
N ASN A 124 35.19 -31.91 36.74
CA ASN A 124 33.77 -32.13 36.98
C ASN A 124 33.39 -31.64 38.38
N HIS A 125 33.11 -30.34 38.48
CA HIS A 125 32.82 -29.63 39.73
C HIS A 125 31.39 -29.80 40.22
N ILE A 126 30.58 -30.65 39.60
CA ILE A 126 29.18 -30.85 39.97
C ILE A 126 28.96 -32.33 40.27
N SER A 127 28.28 -32.62 41.39
CA SER A 127 27.89 -33.98 41.79
C SER A 127 26.99 -34.65 40.74
N GLU A 128 26.87 -35.98 40.78
CA GLU A 128 26.08 -36.73 39.79
C GLU A 128 24.58 -36.40 39.83
N ASP A 129 24.03 -36.14 41.02
CA ASP A 129 22.66 -35.63 41.20
C ASP A 129 22.52 -34.14 40.81
N GLY A 130 23.66 -33.48 40.61
CA GLY A 130 23.80 -32.09 40.29
C GLY A 130 23.50 -31.12 41.43
N MET A 131 23.31 -31.59 42.65
CA MET A 131 22.87 -30.77 43.77
C MET A 131 24.01 -30.14 44.56
N ILE A 132 25.26 -30.56 44.31
CA ILE A 132 26.43 -30.10 45.03
C ILE A 132 27.46 -29.60 44.02
N TYR A 133 28.02 -28.42 44.31
CA TYR A 133 29.18 -27.88 43.62
C TYR A 133 30.43 -28.21 44.43
N ASN A 134 31.34 -28.97 43.83
CA ASN A 134 32.58 -29.46 44.41
C ASN A 134 33.75 -28.58 43.95
N THR A 135 34.47 -28.00 44.91
CA THR A 135 35.73 -27.30 44.66
C THR A 135 36.87 -27.93 45.45
N MET A 136 38.09 -27.79 44.92
CA MET A 136 39.33 -28.26 45.50
C MET A 136 40.31 -27.09 45.53
N THR A 137 40.95 -26.88 46.67
CA THR A 137 41.92 -25.80 46.85
C THR A 137 43.14 -26.34 47.59
N PRO A 138 44.36 -26.15 47.05
CA PRO A 138 45.57 -26.60 47.73
C PRO A 138 45.81 -25.76 48.98
N VAL A 139 46.16 -26.41 50.08
CA VAL A 139 46.57 -25.76 51.32
C VAL A 139 48.07 -25.55 51.26
N LEU A 140 48.50 -24.29 51.25
CA LEU A 140 49.90 -23.90 51.10
C LEU A 140 50.43 -23.28 52.40
N HIS A 141 51.59 -23.76 52.88
CA HIS A 141 52.34 -23.14 53.98
C HIS A 141 53.73 -22.73 53.46
N ASN A 142 54.07 -21.43 53.55
CA ASN A 142 55.32 -20.88 52.99
C ASN A 142 55.59 -21.29 51.52
N ASN A 143 54.54 -21.30 50.70
CA ASN A 143 54.58 -21.70 49.28
C ASN A 143 54.81 -23.22 49.03
N TYR A 144 54.81 -24.04 50.08
CA TYR A 144 54.81 -25.50 49.98
C TYR A 144 53.40 -26.04 50.19
N LYS A 145 52.96 -26.95 49.32
CA LYS A 145 51.70 -27.67 49.51
C LYS A 145 51.83 -28.60 50.71
N VAL A 146 50.94 -28.46 51.68
CA VAL A 146 50.89 -29.29 52.91
C VAL A 146 49.65 -30.19 52.94
N GLY A 147 48.66 -29.89 52.09
CA GLY A 147 47.49 -30.73 51.88
C GLY A 147 46.51 -30.12 50.88
N GLU A 148 45.30 -30.65 50.88
CA GLU A 148 44.21 -30.25 49.98
C GLU A 148 42.91 -30.12 50.75
N LEU A 149 42.18 -29.05 50.44
CA LEU A 149 40.87 -28.79 50.99
C LEU A 149 39.81 -29.00 49.91
N TYR A 150 38.88 -29.90 50.18
CA TYR A 150 37.69 -30.12 49.35
C TYR A 150 36.47 -29.52 50.04
N LEU A 151 35.68 -28.80 49.25
CA LEU A 151 34.50 -28.09 49.75
C LEU A 151 33.32 -28.33 48.81
N GLY A 152 32.19 -28.75 49.39
CA GLY A 152 30.93 -28.95 48.68
C GLY A 152 29.91 -27.88 49.06
N LEU A 153 29.38 -27.13 48.09
CA LEU A 153 28.29 -26.17 48.29
C LEU A 153 26.97 -26.67 47.70
N SER A 154 25.85 -26.38 48.37
CA SER A 154 24.52 -26.77 47.94
C SER A 154 23.99 -25.91 46.79
N LEU A 155 23.68 -26.54 45.67
CA LEU A 155 22.97 -25.94 44.54
C LEU A 155 21.45 -26.06 44.66
N LYS A 156 20.92 -26.68 45.73
CA LYS A 156 19.48 -26.95 45.89
C LYS A 156 18.64 -25.67 45.84
N LYS A 157 19.04 -24.63 46.58
CA LYS A 157 18.34 -23.34 46.61
C LYS A 157 18.41 -22.64 45.25
N LEU A 158 19.60 -22.65 44.64
CA LEU A 158 19.81 -22.08 43.31
C LEU A 158 18.91 -22.74 42.26
N ARG A 159 18.91 -24.07 42.21
CA ARG A 159 18.09 -24.85 41.27
C ARG A 159 16.59 -24.64 41.49
N ALA A 160 16.16 -24.58 42.74
CA ALA A 160 14.77 -24.28 43.06
C ALA A 160 14.36 -22.88 42.55
N GLU A 161 15.23 -21.88 42.74
CA GLU A 161 14.99 -20.51 42.25
C GLU A 161 14.98 -20.45 40.71
N ILE A 162 15.91 -21.15 40.04
CA ILE A 162 15.91 -21.26 38.57
C ILE A 162 14.63 -21.93 38.07
N ARG A 163 14.16 -23.00 38.72
CA ARG A 163 12.91 -23.68 38.35
C ARG A 163 11.69 -22.78 38.53
N LYS A 164 11.65 -22.04 39.63
CA LYS A 164 10.61 -21.04 39.89
C LYS A 164 10.64 -19.89 38.88
N SER A 165 11.83 -19.41 38.52
CA SER A 165 12.02 -18.39 37.48
C SER A 165 11.56 -18.91 36.11
N ARG A 166 11.96 -20.13 35.71
CA ARG A 166 11.51 -20.79 34.48
C ARG A 166 9.98 -20.88 34.38
N THR A 167 9.32 -21.32 35.44
CA THR A 167 7.85 -21.42 35.46
C THR A 167 7.16 -20.05 35.41
N THR A 168 7.72 -19.05 36.10
CA THR A 168 7.22 -17.66 36.05
C THR A 168 7.39 -17.05 34.65
N ILE A 169 8.56 -17.21 34.03
CA ILE A 169 8.84 -16.73 32.67
C ILE A 169 7.94 -17.44 31.66
N ALA A 170 7.72 -18.75 31.79
CA ALA A 170 6.82 -19.49 30.93
C ALA A 170 5.38 -18.94 30.98
N PHE A 171 4.90 -18.61 32.18
CA PHE A 171 3.58 -18.01 32.36
C PHE A 171 3.50 -16.61 31.76
N VAL A 172 4.52 -15.76 31.97
CA VAL A 172 4.60 -14.41 31.36
C VAL A 172 4.63 -14.49 29.83
N SER A 173 5.45 -15.39 29.25
CA SER A 173 5.50 -15.60 27.80
C SER A 173 4.15 -16.07 27.24
N LEU A 174 3.44 -16.94 27.96
CA LEU A 174 2.10 -17.38 27.55
C LEU A 174 1.09 -16.23 27.56
N ILE A 175 1.12 -15.37 28.59
CA ILE A 175 0.28 -14.17 28.66
C ILE A 175 0.55 -13.25 27.48
N ILE A 176 1.82 -12.93 27.22
CA ILE A 176 2.22 -12.07 26.08
C ILE A 176 1.72 -12.66 24.76
N PHE A 177 1.87 -13.99 24.58
CA PHE A 177 1.39 -14.68 23.39
C PHE A 177 -0.13 -14.59 23.23
N VAL A 178 -0.90 -14.86 24.30
CA VAL A 178 -2.37 -14.83 24.28
C VAL A 178 -2.90 -13.41 24.05
N PHE A 179 -2.40 -12.40 24.79
CA PHE A 179 -2.78 -11.00 24.57
C PHE A 179 -2.39 -10.51 23.17
N GLY A 180 -1.23 -10.94 22.68
CA GLY A 180 -0.79 -10.68 21.32
C GLY A 180 -1.77 -11.26 20.29
N MET A 181 -2.18 -12.51 20.44
CA MET A 181 -3.18 -13.13 19.55
C MET A 181 -4.53 -12.42 19.59
N ILE A 182 -5.02 -12.07 20.79
CA ILE A 182 -6.27 -11.31 20.95
C ILE A 182 -6.17 -9.95 20.24
N SER A 183 -5.06 -9.23 20.42
CA SER A 183 -4.83 -7.93 19.78
C SER A 183 -4.79 -8.05 18.26
N VAL A 184 -4.09 -9.05 17.72
CA VAL A 184 -4.04 -9.32 16.26
C VAL A 184 -5.44 -9.64 15.71
N PHE A 185 -6.22 -10.44 16.44
CA PHE A 185 -7.60 -10.73 16.05
C PHE A 185 -8.48 -9.48 16.07
N GLY A 186 -8.36 -8.64 17.10
CA GLY A 186 -9.07 -7.37 17.24
C GLY A 186 -8.74 -6.37 16.12
N ILE A 187 -7.45 -6.19 15.78
CA ILE A 187 -7.04 -5.35 14.64
C ILE A 187 -7.65 -5.88 13.34
N GLY A 188 -7.68 -7.20 13.16
CA GLY A 188 -8.28 -7.84 12.00
C GLY A 188 -9.78 -7.59 11.85
N THR A 189 -10.51 -7.47 12.97
CA THR A 189 -11.96 -7.23 12.96
C THR A 189 -12.31 -5.74 12.89
N VAL A 190 -11.61 -4.89 13.63
CA VAL A 190 -11.90 -3.45 13.76
C VAL A 190 -11.37 -2.66 12.56
N ILE A 191 -10.16 -2.97 12.09
CA ILE A 191 -9.49 -2.15 11.07
C ILE A 191 -9.50 -2.86 9.72
N THR A 192 -8.97 -4.09 9.67
CA THR A 192 -8.69 -4.72 8.36
C THR A 192 -9.95 -5.17 7.64
N ARG A 193 -10.99 -5.60 8.36
CA ARG A 193 -12.26 -6.04 7.75
C ARG A 193 -13.01 -4.87 7.08
N PRO A 194 -13.26 -3.72 7.74
CA PRO A 194 -13.87 -2.56 7.07
C PRO A 194 -13.09 -2.08 5.85
N LEU A 195 -11.76 -1.99 5.94
CA LEU A 195 -10.92 -1.59 4.80
C LEU A 195 -11.05 -2.55 3.62
N SER A 196 -11.05 -3.87 3.88
CA SER A 196 -11.26 -4.86 2.81
C SER A 196 -12.66 -4.80 2.21
N GLN A 197 -13.68 -4.47 3.00
CA GLN A 197 -15.04 -4.29 2.48
C GLN A 197 -15.11 -3.04 1.59
N MET A 198 -14.52 -1.93 2.04
CA MET A 198 -14.46 -0.69 1.28
C MET A 198 -13.75 -0.89 -0.07
N ALA A 199 -12.61 -1.58 -0.09
CA ALA A 199 -11.91 -1.89 -1.33
C ALA A 199 -12.79 -2.67 -2.34
N LYS A 200 -13.60 -3.62 -1.85
CA LYS A 200 -14.57 -4.34 -2.69
C LYS A 200 -15.71 -3.44 -3.19
N THR A 201 -16.17 -2.52 -2.35
CA THR A 201 -17.20 -1.53 -2.76
C THR A 201 -16.67 -0.60 -3.84
N VAL A 202 -15.43 -0.13 -3.70
CA VAL A 202 -14.73 0.69 -4.73
C VAL A 202 -14.67 -0.06 -6.06
N GLU A 203 -14.31 -1.35 -6.03
CA GLU A 203 -14.24 -2.17 -7.25
C GLU A 203 -15.61 -2.27 -7.96
N ARG A 204 -16.72 -2.38 -7.20
CA ARG A 204 -18.08 -2.40 -7.77
C ARG A 204 -18.46 -1.06 -8.38
N ILE A 205 -18.17 0.03 -7.68
CA ILE A 205 -18.41 1.40 -8.15
C ILE A 205 -17.61 1.68 -9.43
N SER A 206 -16.35 1.25 -9.50
CA SER A 206 -15.53 1.39 -10.72
C SER A 206 -16.06 0.60 -11.92
N ARG A 207 -16.93 -0.40 -11.70
CA ARG A 207 -17.61 -1.16 -12.75
C ARG A 207 -18.96 -0.53 -13.16
N GLY A 208 -19.30 0.65 -12.62
CA GLY A 208 -20.49 1.42 -12.98
C GLY A 208 -21.68 1.28 -12.04
N ASP A 209 -21.60 0.45 -10.99
CA ASP A 209 -22.67 0.34 -9.99
C ASP A 209 -22.55 1.45 -8.93
N LEU A 210 -23.07 2.63 -9.28
CA LEU A 210 -23.11 3.80 -8.39
C LEU A 210 -24.19 3.72 -7.31
N THR A 211 -24.98 2.63 -7.22
CA THR A 211 -26.00 2.50 -6.16
C THR A 211 -25.41 2.04 -4.82
N GLN A 212 -24.21 1.46 -4.87
CA GLN A 212 -23.54 0.96 -3.68
C GLN A 212 -22.91 2.11 -2.88
N ARG A 213 -22.84 1.93 -1.56
CA ARG A 213 -22.14 2.84 -0.63
C ARG A 213 -21.24 2.05 0.31
N ALA A 214 -20.14 2.67 0.74
CA ALA A 214 -19.29 2.10 1.77
C ALA A 214 -19.99 2.20 3.13
N VAL A 215 -19.96 1.12 3.91
CA VAL A 215 -20.55 1.09 5.25
C VAL A 215 -19.64 1.81 6.23
N VAL A 216 -20.20 2.76 6.98
CA VAL A 216 -19.48 3.49 8.04
C VAL A 216 -19.60 2.71 9.36
N CYS A 217 -18.60 1.87 9.65
CA CYS A 217 -18.60 1.00 10.84
C CYS A 217 -17.94 1.60 12.08
N SER A 218 -17.11 2.64 11.91
CA SER A 218 -16.30 3.24 12.99
C SER A 218 -16.41 4.75 12.97
N ARG A 219 -16.04 5.41 14.08
CA ARG A 219 -15.95 6.87 14.22
C ARG A 219 -14.52 7.40 14.15
N ASP A 220 -13.59 6.53 13.75
CA ASP A 220 -12.17 6.82 13.55
C ASP A 220 -11.87 7.28 12.12
N GLU A 221 -10.60 7.30 11.73
CA GLU A 221 -10.11 7.67 10.40
C GLU A 221 -10.67 6.74 9.31
N VAL A 222 -10.93 5.47 9.62
CA VAL A 222 -11.54 4.51 8.68
C VAL A 222 -12.99 4.90 8.40
N GLY A 223 -13.72 5.30 9.44
CA GLY A 223 -15.08 5.85 9.32
C GLY A 223 -15.15 7.16 8.55
N GLN A 224 -14.21 8.07 8.83
CA GLN A 224 -14.10 9.35 8.13
C GLN A 224 -13.82 9.14 6.64
N LEU A 225 -12.92 8.22 6.31
CA LEU A 225 -12.62 7.85 4.93
C LEU A 225 -13.84 7.29 4.20
N ALA A 226 -14.61 6.39 4.83
CA ALA A 226 -15.83 5.85 4.25
C ALA A 226 -16.87 6.96 3.97
N THR A 227 -16.98 7.93 4.86
CA THR A 227 -17.89 9.08 4.70
C THR A 227 -17.46 9.99 3.55
N SER A 228 -16.18 10.35 3.47
CA SER A 228 -15.62 11.16 2.37
C SER A 228 -15.74 10.44 1.03
N PHE A 229 -15.55 9.13 1.02
CA PHE A 229 -15.75 8.30 -0.16
C PHE A 229 -17.20 8.31 -0.63
N ASN A 230 -18.17 8.12 0.27
CA ASN A 230 -19.59 8.19 -0.09
C ASN A 230 -19.96 9.55 -0.70
N ARG A 231 -19.44 10.66 -0.16
CA ARG A 231 -19.65 12.00 -0.73
C ARG A 231 -19.12 12.14 -2.16
N MET A 232 -17.97 11.53 -2.45
CA MET A 232 -17.43 11.50 -3.82
C MET A 232 -18.35 10.69 -4.76
N VAL A 233 -18.89 9.56 -4.31
CA VAL A 233 -19.84 8.75 -5.09
C VAL A 233 -21.12 9.52 -5.36
N ASP A 234 -21.66 10.23 -4.37
CA ASP A 234 -22.84 11.08 -4.54
C ASP A 234 -22.58 12.19 -5.58
N HIS A 235 -21.38 12.78 -5.56
CA HIS A 235 -20.99 13.78 -6.56
C HIS A 235 -20.90 13.18 -7.96
N LEU A 236 -20.29 12.00 -8.11
CA LEU A 236 -20.23 11.27 -9.39
C LEU A 236 -21.63 10.98 -9.93
N GLU A 237 -22.52 10.44 -9.10
CA GLU A 237 -23.91 10.15 -9.48
C GLU A 237 -24.64 11.42 -9.95
N SER A 238 -24.49 12.53 -9.21
CA SER A 238 -25.04 13.83 -9.61
C SER A 238 -24.48 14.33 -10.94
N THR A 239 -23.18 14.22 -11.17
CA THR A 239 -22.54 14.64 -12.43
C THR A 239 -23.03 13.80 -13.61
N TYR A 240 -23.21 12.49 -13.43
CA TYR A 240 -23.79 11.63 -14.49
C TYR A 240 -25.22 12.03 -14.84
N CYS A 241 -26.07 12.30 -13.83
CA CYS A 241 -27.43 12.79 -14.07
C CYS A 241 -27.45 14.15 -14.79
N GLU A 242 -26.56 15.07 -14.42
CA GLU A 242 -26.43 16.36 -15.10
C GLU A 242 -25.99 16.18 -16.55
N LEU A 243 -24.99 15.34 -16.81
CA LEU A 243 -24.51 15.03 -18.15
C LEU A 243 -25.63 14.44 -19.02
N GLU A 244 -26.43 13.52 -18.48
CA GLU A 244 -27.54 12.92 -19.20
C GLU A 244 -28.62 13.95 -19.57
N ASN A 245 -28.94 14.87 -18.65
CA ASN A 245 -29.88 15.95 -18.90
C ASN A 245 -29.36 16.93 -19.97
N VAL A 246 -28.08 17.30 -19.92
CA VAL A 246 -27.43 18.13 -20.94
C VAL A 246 -27.46 17.43 -22.29
N ASN A 247 -27.16 16.13 -22.33
CA ASN A 247 -27.17 15.37 -23.57
C ASN A 247 -28.58 15.31 -24.20
N ARG A 248 -29.62 15.02 -23.42
CA ARG A 248 -31.02 15.07 -23.89
C ARG A 248 -31.42 16.45 -24.42
N SER A 249 -30.99 17.51 -23.73
CA SER A 249 -31.23 18.89 -24.17
C SER A 249 -30.52 19.21 -25.49
N LEU A 250 -29.27 18.76 -25.63
CA LEU A 250 -28.48 18.92 -26.85
C LEU A 250 -29.11 18.16 -28.02
N GLU A 251 -29.52 16.91 -27.82
CA GLU A 251 -30.23 16.11 -28.83
C GLU A 251 -31.49 16.82 -29.33
N LYS A 252 -32.28 17.40 -28.41
CA LYS A 252 -33.48 18.17 -28.76
C LYS A 252 -33.11 19.41 -29.60
N ARG A 253 -32.12 20.20 -29.16
CA ARG A 253 -31.65 21.39 -29.91
C ARG A 253 -31.14 21.01 -31.30
N VAL A 254 -30.38 19.93 -31.42
CA VAL A 254 -29.88 19.43 -32.71
C VAL A 254 -31.04 19.05 -33.62
N LYS A 255 -32.06 18.36 -33.10
CA LYS A 255 -33.25 17.98 -33.86
C LYS A 255 -34.04 19.21 -34.35
N ASP A 256 -34.26 20.19 -33.49
CA ASP A 256 -34.99 21.42 -33.82
C ASP A 256 -34.23 22.24 -34.88
N ARG A 257 -32.91 22.46 -34.70
CA ARG A 257 -32.06 23.13 -35.70
C ARG A 257 -32.01 22.39 -37.04
N THR A 258 -31.97 21.06 -37.01
CA THR A 258 -31.99 20.26 -38.24
C THR A 258 -33.32 20.41 -38.98
N LYS A 259 -34.44 20.54 -38.26
CA LYS A 259 -35.75 20.80 -38.84
C LYS A 259 -35.82 22.19 -39.48
N GLU A 260 -35.37 23.22 -38.76
CA GLU A 260 -35.30 24.61 -39.27
C GLU A 260 -34.46 24.68 -40.55
N LEU A 261 -33.25 24.13 -40.54
CA LEU A 261 -32.37 24.12 -41.71
C LEU A 261 -33.00 23.38 -42.90
N ARG A 262 -33.69 22.24 -42.67
CA ARG A 262 -34.41 21.54 -43.73
C ARG A 262 -35.54 22.38 -44.32
N GLN A 263 -36.25 23.15 -43.50
CA GLN A 263 -37.30 24.03 -43.96
C GLN A 263 -36.72 25.18 -44.78
N GLU A 264 -35.66 25.83 -44.30
CA GLU A 264 -34.95 26.91 -45.01
C GLU A 264 -34.40 26.43 -46.37
N ILE A 265 -33.79 25.24 -46.41
CA ILE A 265 -33.32 24.64 -47.67
C ILE A 265 -34.48 24.40 -48.65
N ASN A 266 -35.62 23.90 -48.17
CA ASN A 266 -36.78 23.67 -49.01
C ASN A 266 -37.40 24.98 -49.53
N GLU A 267 -37.47 26.01 -48.70
CA GLU A 267 -37.95 27.34 -49.09
C GLU A 267 -37.02 27.98 -50.12
N ARG A 268 -35.71 27.92 -49.88
CA ARG A 268 -34.69 28.40 -50.84
C ARG A 268 -34.80 27.67 -52.18
N ARG A 269 -34.95 26.34 -52.17
CA ARG A 269 -35.10 25.55 -53.39
C ARG A 269 -36.36 25.93 -54.17
N ARG A 270 -37.49 26.15 -53.49
CA ARG A 270 -38.74 26.62 -54.13
C ARG A 270 -38.58 28.01 -54.74
N ALA A 271 -37.87 28.92 -54.08
CA ALA A 271 -37.60 30.26 -54.59
C ALA A 271 -36.70 30.21 -55.83
N GLU A 272 -35.65 29.39 -55.81
CA GLU A 272 -34.76 29.16 -56.97
C GLU A 272 -35.52 28.53 -58.15
N GLU A 273 -36.37 27.53 -57.90
CA GLU A 273 -37.21 26.91 -58.94
C GLU A 273 -38.24 27.89 -59.52
N ALA A 274 -38.88 28.70 -58.69
CA ALA A 274 -39.84 29.73 -59.13
C ALA A 274 -39.14 30.85 -59.93
N LEU A 275 -37.97 31.29 -59.48
CA LEU A 275 -37.15 32.27 -60.20
C LEU A 275 -36.77 31.72 -61.59
N ARG A 276 -36.25 30.50 -61.64
CA ARG A 276 -35.88 29.84 -62.90
C ARG A 276 -37.07 29.66 -63.85
N ALA A 277 -38.24 29.31 -63.31
CA ALA A 277 -39.46 29.21 -64.11
C ALA A 277 -39.93 30.58 -64.63
N SER A 278 -39.83 31.64 -63.83
CA SER A 278 -40.16 33.01 -64.23
C SER A 278 -39.21 33.54 -65.30
N GLU A 279 -37.90 33.34 -65.14
CA GLU A 279 -36.89 33.70 -66.14
C GLU A 279 -37.11 32.97 -67.46
N GLN A 280 -37.40 31.67 -67.42
CA GLN A 280 -37.69 30.89 -68.62
C GLN A 280 -38.97 31.38 -69.30
N LYS A 281 -40.03 31.65 -68.52
CA LYS A 281 -41.30 32.19 -69.04
C LYS A 281 -41.10 33.56 -69.70
N TYR A 282 -40.38 34.47 -69.05
CA TYR A 282 -40.04 35.79 -69.60
C TYR A 282 -39.23 35.67 -70.89
N ARG A 283 -38.18 34.83 -70.89
CA ARG A 283 -37.38 34.54 -72.08
C ARG A 283 -38.25 34.02 -73.22
N THR A 284 -39.11 33.03 -72.98
CA THR A 284 -40.01 32.50 -74.01
C THR A 284 -41.01 33.55 -74.51
N MET A 285 -41.58 34.38 -73.63
CA MET A 285 -42.50 35.45 -74.01
C MET A 285 -41.85 36.48 -74.92
N ILE A 286 -40.64 36.92 -74.60
CA ILE A 286 -39.90 37.89 -75.43
C ILE A 286 -39.51 37.27 -76.76
N GLU A 287 -38.97 36.05 -76.76
CA GLU A 287 -38.55 35.34 -77.98
C GLU A 287 -39.72 35.06 -78.93
N GLN A 288 -40.93 34.83 -78.40
CA GLN A 288 -42.13 34.54 -79.19
C GLN A 288 -43.03 35.76 -79.42
N SER A 289 -42.62 36.96 -78.98
CA SER A 289 -43.40 38.18 -79.22
C SER A 289 -43.45 38.51 -80.71
N ASN A 290 -44.59 39.01 -81.18
CA ASN A 290 -44.75 39.47 -82.57
C ASN A 290 -44.13 40.86 -82.83
N ASP A 291 -43.76 41.57 -81.76
CA ASP A 291 -43.06 42.84 -81.83
C ASP A 291 -41.55 42.61 -81.92
N MET A 292 -40.86 43.50 -82.63
CA MET A 292 -39.41 43.56 -82.61
C MET A 292 -38.96 44.12 -81.26
N ILE A 293 -38.28 43.30 -80.47
CA ILE A 293 -37.71 43.69 -79.18
C ILE A 293 -36.20 43.61 -79.29
N TRP A 294 -35.55 44.74 -79.05
CA TRP A 294 -34.10 44.83 -78.90
C TRP A 294 -33.76 45.63 -77.64
N THR A 295 -32.56 45.40 -77.11
CA THR A 295 -31.99 46.25 -76.06
C THR A 295 -30.65 46.80 -76.48
N LEU A 296 -30.31 47.97 -75.95
CA LEU A 296 -29.03 48.65 -76.15
C LEU A 296 -28.32 48.79 -74.81
N ASP A 297 -27.00 48.82 -74.80
CA ASP A 297 -26.24 49.32 -73.65
C ASP A 297 -26.25 50.87 -73.60
N THR A 298 -25.56 51.42 -72.60
CA THR A 298 -25.43 52.88 -72.41
C THR A 298 -24.64 53.58 -73.52
N GLU A 299 -23.91 52.83 -74.36
CA GLU A 299 -23.14 53.35 -75.49
C GLU A 299 -23.91 53.21 -76.82
N GLY A 300 -25.11 52.63 -76.79
CA GLY A 300 -25.97 52.45 -77.95
C GLY A 300 -25.67 51.17 -78.73
N ASN A 301 -24.93 50.22 -78.15
CA ASN A 301 -24.62 48.95 -78.79
C ASN A 301 -25.72 47.93 -78.51
N PHE A 302 -26.08 47.11 -79.51
CA PHE A 302 -27.08 46.06 -79.31
C PHE A 302 -26.63 45.00 -78.31
N THR A 303 -27.45 44.78 -77.27
CA THR A 303 -27.23 43.80 -76.20
C THR A 303 -28.18 42.60 -76.28
N TYR A 304 -29.28 42.72 -77.03
CA TYR A 304 -30.23 41.63 -77.25
C TYR A 304 -31.11 41.90 -78.49
N PHE A 305 -31.45 40.85 -79.25
CA PHE A 305 -32.58 40.79 -80.17
C PHE A 305 -33.46 39.59 -79.81
N ASN A 306 -34.78 39.76 -79.85
CA ASN A 306 -35.67 38.62 -79.92
C ASN A 306 -35.70 38.02 -81.33
N LYS A 307 -36.12 36.76 -81.45
CA LYS A 307 -36.24 36.07 -82.74
C LYS A 307 -37.00 36.87 -83.80
N ARG A 308 -38.06 37.59 -83.41
CA ARG A 308 -38.86 38.41 -84.32
C ARG A 308 -38.06 39.56 -84.94
N THR A 309 -37.16 40.20 -84.17
CA THR A 309 -36.25 41.23 -84.67
C THR A 309 -35.29 40.64 -85.70
N GLU A 310 -34.74 39.45 -85.44
CA GLU A 310 -33.89 38.78 -86.43
C GLU A 310 -34.64 38.46 -87.73
N GLU A 311 -35.85 37.90 -87.61
CA GLU A 311 -36.69 37.52 -88.75
C GLU A 311 -37.14 38.72 -89.59
N PHE A 312 -37.55 39.83 -88.95
CA PHE A 312 -38.07 41.00 -89.65
C PHE A 312 -36.97 41.88 -90.24
N SER A 313 -35.88 42.10 -89.49
CA SER A 313 -34.77 42.93 -89.97
C SER A 313 -33.86 42.20 -90.97
N GLY A 314 -33.91 40.86 -91.01
CA GLY A 314 -33.03 40.05 -91.84
C GLY A 314 -31.61 39.90 -91.29
N HIS A 315 -31.37 40.34 -90.05
CA HIS A 315 -30.06 40.37 -89.42
C HIS A 315 -30.02 39.49 -88.17
N ARG A 316 -29.08 38.55 -88.10
CA ARG A 316 -28.89 37.73 -86.89
C ARG A 316 -28.22 38.56 -85.80
N PHE A 317 -28.64 38.36 -84.55
CA PHE A 317 -28.07 39.05 -83.39
C PHE A 317 -26.57 38.79 -83.25
N GLU A 318 -26.12 37.56 -83.55
CA GLU A 318 -24.70 37.19 -83.53
C GLU A 318 -23.83 38.14 -84.38
N ASP A 319 -24.37 38.66 -85.49
CA ASP A 319 -23.65 39.57 -86.38
C ASP A 319 -23.74 41.04 -85.95
N TRP A 320 -24.66 41.38 -85.05
CA TRP A 320 -24.96 42.75 -84.62
C TRP A 320 -24.73 43.00 -83.13
N GLN A 321 -24.40 41.96 -82.37
CA GLN A 321 -24.08 42.05 -80.96
C GLN A 321 -22.89 42.99 -80.74
N GLY A 322 -23.07 43.98 -79.86
CA GLY A 322 -22.05 44.97 -79.56
C GLY A 322 -21.82 46.01 -80.66
N LYS A 323 -22.61 46.01 -81.74
CA LYS A 323 -22.55 47.06 -82.77
C LYS A 323 -23.51 48.22 -82.45
N PRO A 324 -23.16 49.46 -82.81
CA PRO A 324 -24.00 50.62 -82.52
C PRO A 324 -25.27 50.59 -83.37
N PHE A 325 -26.41 50.93 -82.76
CA PHE A 325 -27.69 51.01 -83.46
C PHE A 325 -27.67 51.99 -84.63
N ALA A 326 -26.80 53.00 -84.57
CA ALA A 326 -26.61 54.00 -85.62
C ALA A 326 -26.34 53.40 -87.00
N ALA A 327 -25.62 52.27 -87.06
CA ALA A 327 -25.30 51.59 -88.32
C ALA A 327 -26.49 50.79 -88.90
N PHE A 328 -27.54 50.60 -88.12
CA PHE A 328 -28.74 49.85 -88.49
C PHE A 328 -29.87 50.76 -89.03
N ILE A 329 -29.76 52.07 -88.80
CA ILE A 329 -30.77 53.07 -89.17
C ILE A 329 -30.36 53.75 -90.47
N VAL A 330 -31.32 53.98 -91.37
CA VAL A 330 -31.09 54.74 -92.60
C VAL A 330 -30.73 56.20 -92.28
N GLU A 331 -29.77 56.75 -93.02
CA GLU A 331 -29.11 58.03 -92.71
C GLU A 331 -30.07 59.22 -92.50
N LYS A 332 -31.20 59.24 -93.22
CA LYS A 332 -32.24 60.28 -93.07
C LYS A 332 -32.92 60.30 -91.68
N ASP A 333 -32.96 59.17 -90.99
CA ASP A 333 -33.67 58.99 -89.71
C ASP A 333 -32.69 58.86 -88.53
N LEU A 334 -31.37 58.82 -88.80
CA LEU A 334 -30.32 58.65 -87.80
C LEU A 334 -30.27 59.82 -86.80
N SER A 335 -30.40 61.06 -87.28
CA SER A 335 -30.37 62.25 -86.43
C SER A 335 -31.49 62.24 -85.38
N LEU A 336 -32.70 61.82 -85.80
CA LEU A 336 -33.85 61.71 -84.89
C LEU A 336 -33.63 60.58 -83.87
N ALA A 337 -33.15 59.42 -84.32
CA ALA A 337 -32.90 58.29 -83.44
C ALA A 337 -31.80 58.58 -82.41
N MET A 338 -30.74 59.31 -82.78
CA MET A 338 -29.69 59.71 -81.86
C MET A 338 -30.18 60.73 -80.82
N GLU A 339 -31.05 61.67 -81.21
CA GLU A 339 -31.69 62.60 -80.28
C GLU A 339 -32.56 61.86 -79.25
N VAL A 340 -33.38 60.91 -79.71
CA VAL A 340 -34.23 60.09 -78.84
C VAL A 340 -33.38 59.23 -77.90
N PHE A 341 -32.29 58.63 -78.40
CA PHE A 341 -31.37 57.85 -77.56
C PHE A 341 -30.74 58.70 -76.47
N GLN A 342 -30.27 59.91 -76.80
CA GLN A 342 -29.68 60.83 -75.83
C GLN A 342 -30.69 61.31 -74.77
N LYS A 343 -31.93 61.59 -75.17
CA LYS A 343 -33.03 61.91 -74.24
C LYS A 343 -33.34 60.74 -73.31
N THR A 344 -33.41 59.52 -73.86
CA THR A 344 -33.65 58.30 -73.09
C THR A 344 -32.55 58.07 -72.05
N LEU A 345 -31.28 58.30 -72.41
CA LEU A 345 -30.14 58.20 -71.47
C LEU A 345 -30.22 59.24 -70.34
N ASN A 346 -30.80 60.40 -70.59
CA ASN A 346 -31.02 61.46 -69.60
C ASN A 346 -32.29 61.24 -68.75
N GLY A 347 -33.04 60.15 -68.99
CA GLY A 347 -34.29 59.84 -68.30
C GLY A 347 -35.51 60.62 -68.81
N GLU A 348 -35.40 61.24 -69.98
CA GLU A 348 -36.49 61.95 -70.65
C GLU A 348 -37.16 61.01 -71.68
N PRO A 349 -38.52 60.93 -71.68
CA PRO A 349 -39.26 60.01 -72.54
C PRO A 349 -39.24 60.35 -74.03
#